data_AF-A0A0L0SNN4-F1
#
_entry.id   AF-A0A0L0SNN4-F1
#
_cell.length_a   1.000
_cell.length_b   1.000
_cell.length_c   1.000
_cell.angle_alpha   90.00
_cell.angle_beta   90.00
_cell.angle_gamma   90.00
#
_symmetry.space_group_name_H-M   'P 1'
#
loop_
_entity.id
_entity.type
_entity.pdbx_description
1 polymer ?
#
loop_
_entity_poly.entity_id
_entity_poly.type
_entity_poly.pdbx_seq_one_letter_code
_entity_poly.pdbx_strand_id
1 'polypeptide(L)'
;MLGTEQDQTMIQYMDWVALIHTTNTSKHSSINIEYIHINALMAHLTGALIETLATLGLPQDTLRRTQAAFNKLMWVQSDLFALYYTYDGNEIPEHVAHVHGVKRPIPASVAESMAKERAVVRQRTLLATVGAGVLATAAGFGIGWFLGRR
;
A
#
# COMPACT_ATOMS: atom_id res chain seq x y z
N MET A 1 29.42 13.09 -9.59
CA MET A 1 28.48 12.84 -8.48
C MET A 1 27.66 11.57 -8.67
N LEU A 2 27.73 10.91 -9.82
CA LEU A 2 27.26 9.53 -10.01
C LEU A 2 28.39 8.78 -10.72
N GLY A 3 28.82 7.68 -10.13
CA GLY A 3 30.10 7.02 -10.35
C GLY A 3 30.12 5.65 -9.67
N THR A 4 29.48 4.69 -10.33
CA THR A 4 29.65 3.22 -10.34
C THR A 4 29.56 2.42 -9.03
N GLU A 5 30.09 2.89 -7.90
CA GLU A 5 29.74 2.36 -6.56
C GLU A 5 28.68 3.24 -5.88
N GLN A 6 28.80 4.57 -6.07
CA GLN A 6 27.83 5.53 -5.53
C GLN A 6 26.43 5.35 -6.12
N ASP A 7 26.32 4.81 -7.34
CA ASP A 7 25.04 4.67 -8.04
C ASP A 7 24.17 3.59 -7.39
N GLN A 8 24.78 2.47 -6.98
CA GLN A 8 24.05 1.44 -6.23
C GLN A 8 23.61 1.97 -4.86
N THR A 9 24.48 2.72 -4.18
CA THR A 9 24.13 3.34 -2.89
C THR A 9 23.04 4.40 -3.03
N MET A 10 23.01 5.14 -4.14
CA MET A 10 22.01 6.17 -4.40
C MET A 10 20.63 5.55 -4.66
N ILE A 11 20.56 4.53 -5.52
CA ILE A 11 19.29 3.84 -5.79
C ILE A 11 18.76 3.16 -4.52
N GLN A 12 19.63 2.50 -3.74
CA GLN A 12 19.24 1.92 -2.44
C GLN A 12 18.74 2.99 -1.47
N TYR A 13 19.39 4.16 -1.43
CA TYR A 13 18.93 5.27 -0.62
C TYR A 13 17.55 5.77 -1.07
N MET A 14 17.34 5.99 -2.36
CA MET A 14 16.06 6.43 -2.94
C MET A 14 14.93 5.42 -2.71
N ASP A 15 15.25 4.13 -2.77
CA ASP A 15 14.33 3.02 -2.47
C ASP A 15 13.97 3.01 -0.97
N TRP A 16 14.93 3.25 -0.08
CA TRP A 16 14.66 3.45 1.34
C TRP A 16 13.86 4.74 1.60
N VAL A 17 14.10 5.81 0.84
CA VAL A 17 13.22 6.99 0.93
C VAL A 17 11.78 6.58 0.60
N ALA A 18 11.52 5.71 -0.37
CA ALA A 18 10.17 5.21 -0.61
C ALA A 18 9.61 4.38 0.57
N LEU A 19 10.37 3.42 1.09
CA LEU A 19 9.94 2.58 2.20
C LEU A 19 9.62 3.39 3.48
N ILE A 20 10.39 4.45 3.83
CA ILE A 20 10.07 5.27 5.02
C ILE A 20 8.76 6.05 4.88
N HIS A 21 8.16 6.19 3.71
CA HIS A 21 6.87 6.88 3.59
C HIS A 21 5.66 5.97 3.82
N THR A 22 5.90 4.66 3.91
CA THR A 22 4.86 3.65 4.10
C THR A 22 4.76 3.19 5.56
N THR A 23 3.66 2.50 5.85
CA THR A 23 3.57 1.63 7.03
C THR A 23 4.22 0.29 6.73
N ASN A 24 5.22 -0.11 7.51
CA ASN A 24 5.96 -1.35 7.34
C ASN A 24 6.40 -1.91 8.72
N THR A 25 6.93 -3.13 8.75
CA THR A 25 7.27 -3.82 10.02
C THR A 25 8.56 -3.31 10.65
N SER A 26 9.47 -2.75 9.85
CA SER A 26 10.79 -2.29 10.30
C SER A 26 10.81 -0.86 10.86
N LYS A 27 9.70 -0.13 10.76
CA LYS A 27 9.65 1.31 11.05
C LYS A 27 8.99 1.58 12.40
N HIS A 28 9.63 2.42 13.20
CA HIS A 28 9.11 2.82 14.52
C HIS A 28 8.17 4.03 14.51
N SER A 29 8.26 4.90 13.50
CA SER A 29 7.40 6.09 13.42
C SER A 29 6.02 5.75 12.84
N SER A 30 5.01 6.52 13.21
CA SER A 30 3.65 6.44 12.65
C SER A 30 3.44 7.17 11.32
N ILE A 31 4.49 7.74 10.71
CA ILE A 31 4.38 8.44 9.42
C ILE A 31 3.87 7.46 8.35
N ASN A 32 2.80 7.84 7.65
CA ASN A 32 2.26 7.12 6.52
C ASN A 32 1.67 8.16 5.55
N ILE A 33 2.20 8.25 4.34
CA ILE A 33 1.77 9.26 3.37
C ILE A 33 1.04 8.56 2.23
N GLU A 34 -0.15 9.02 1.89
CA GLU A 34 -0.86 8.51 0.72
C GLU A 34 -0.11 8.87 -0.57
N TYR A 35 -0.09 7.93 -1.52
CA TYR A 35 0.65 8.08 -2.77
C TYR A 35 0.27 9.35 -3.55
N ILE A 36 -1.00 9.75 -3.50
CA ILE A 36 -1.47 10.98 -4.16
C ILE A 36 -0.73 12.23 -3.66
N HIS A 37 -0.39 12.30 -2.37
CA HIS A 37 0.34 13.43 -1.80
C HIS A 37 1.82 13.38 -2.19
N ILE A 38 2.42 12.20 -2.23
CA ILE A 38 3.78 12.01 -2.73
C ILE A 38 3.87 12.46 -4.19
N ASN A 39 2.96 11.99 -5.05
CA ASN A 39 2.95 12.34 -6.46
C ASN A 39 2.71 13.84 -6.69
N ALA A 40 1.80 14.46 -5.92
CA ALA A 40 1.58 15.90 -5.99
C ALA A 40 2.84 16.70 -5.60
N LEU A 41 3.54 16.28 -4.54
CA LEU A 41 4.82 16.89 -4.13
C LEU A 41 5.89 16.69 -5.21
N MET A 42 6.01 15.50 -5.79
CA MET A 42 6.98 15.21 -6.84
C MET A 42 6.75 16.08 -8.09
N ALA A 43 5.51 16.28 -8.50
CA ALA A 43 5.16 17.18 -9.58
C ALA A 43 5.56 18.63 -9.26
N HIS A 44 5.26 19.10 -8.05
CA HIS A 44 5.63 20.44 -7.59
C HIS A 44 7.15 20.64 -7.56
N LEU A 45 7.89 19.70 -6.97
CA LEU A 45 9.35 19.76 -6.87
C LEU A 45 10.01 19.73 -8.26
N THR A 46 9.49 18.91 -9.17
CA THR A 46 10.00 18.86 -10.55
C THR A 46 9.84 20.21 -11.25
N GLY A 47 8.66 20.83 -11.14
CA GLY A 47 8.41 22.16 -11.71
C GLY A 47 9.32 23.23 -11.11
N ALA A 48 9.36 23.31 -9.77
CA ALA A 48 10.19 24.29 -9.05
C ALA A 48 11.68 24.16 -9.40
N LEU A 49 12.18 22.94 -9.56
CA LEU A 49 13.58 22.70 -9.91
C LEU A 49 13.87 23.07 -11.37
N ILE A 50 12.97 22.78 -12.31
CA ILE A 50 13.11 23.21 -13.72
C ILE A 50 13.15 24.73 -13.84
N GLU A 51 12.26 25.43 -13.12
CA GLU A 51 12.22 26.90 -13.07
C GLU A 51 13.50 27.46 -12.45
N THR A 52 13.95 26.89 -11.33
CA THR A 52 15.19 27.30 -10.66
C THR A 52 16.39 27.13 -11.58
N LEU A 53 16.49 26.02 -12.32
CA LEU A 53 17.59 25.82 -13.27
C LEU A 53 17.60 26.89 -14.36
N ALA A 54 16.44 27.38 -14.80
CA ALA A 54 16.34 28.41 -15.82
C ALA A 54 16.87 29.78 -15.34
N THR A 55 16.91 30.03 -14.02
CA THR A 55 17.42 31.30 -13.47
C THR A 55 18.94 31.31 -13.29
N LEU A 56 19.62 30.16 -13.45
CA LEU A 56 21.07 30.03 -13.21
C LEU A 56 21.96 30.63 -14.31
N GLY A 57 21.40 31.13 -15.41
CA GLY A 57 22.16 31.75 -16.50
C GLY A 57 23.08 30.78 -17.27
N LEU A 58 22.75 29.48 -17.29
CA LEU A 58 23.53 28.46 -17.98
C LEU A 58 23.44 28.62 -19.51
N PRO A 59 24.48 28.22 -20.27
CA PRO A 59 24.38 28.09 -21.73
C PRO A 59 23.19 27.21 -22.12
N GLN A 60 22.46 27.58 -23.17
CA GLN A 60 21.19 26.94 -23.52
C GLN A 60 21.29 25.40 -23.67
N ASP A 61 22.36 24.90 -24.29
CA ASP A 61 22.58 23.46 -24.45
C ASP A 61 22.82 22.77 -23.10
N THR A 62 23.61 23.39 -22.22
CA THR A 62 23.84 22.92 -20.84
C THR A 62 22.54 22.93 -20.04
N LEU A 63 21.76 24.01 -20.10
CA LEU A 63 20.46 24.11 -19.42
C LEU A 63 19.53 22.98 -19.85
N ARG A 64 19.39 22.76 -21.16
CA ARG A 64 18.53 21.70 -21.71
C ARG A 64 18.95 20.32 -21.21
N ARG A 65 20.25 20.01 -21.27
CA ARG A 65 20.77 18.72 -20.82
C ARG A 65 20.59 18.52 -19.31
N THR A 66 20.81 19.57 -18.52
CA THR A 66 20.64 19.55 -17.07
C THR A 66 19.16 19.35 -16.70
N GLN A 67 18.24 20.11 -17.31
CA GLN A 67 16.80 19.94 -17.10
C GLN A 67 16.35 18.52 -17.47
N ALA A 68 16.83 17.98 -18.60
CA ALA A 68 16.51 16.61 -19.00
C ALA A 68 17.04 15.56 -18.00
N ALA A 69 18.25 15.75 -17.48
CA ALA A 69 18.84 14.85 -16.48
C ALA A 69 18.05 14.88 -15.15
N PHE A 70 17.71 16.06 -14.65
CA PHE A 70 16.91 16.19 -13.43
C PHE A 70 15.50 15.69 -13.60
N ASN A 71 14.85 15.94 -14.74
CA ASN A 71 13.53 15.39 -15.02
C ASN A 71 13.56 13.85 -14.95
N LYS A 72 14.57 13.21 -15.56
CA LYS A 72 14.74 11.75 -15.46
C LYS A 72 14.94 11.28 -14.02
N LEU A 73 15.76 11.97 -13.23
CA LEU A 73 15.97 11.64 -11.82
C LEU A 73 14.65 11.71 -11.02
N MET A 74 13.85 12.75 -11.25
CA MET A 74 12.55 12.90 -10.58
C MET A 74 11.56 11.80 -10.99
N TRP A 75 11.56 11.40 -12.26
CA TRP A 75 10.79 10.25 -12.74
C TRP A 75 11.23 8.96 -12.04
N VAL A 76 12.54 8.69 -11.95
CA VAL A 76 13.06 7.50 -11.26
C VAL A 76 12.61 7.46 -9.79
N GLN A 77 12.71 8.57 -9.05
CA GLN A 77 12.23 8.63 -7.67
C GLN A 77 10.71 8.40 -7.57
N SER A 78 9.94 8.95 -8.51
CA SER A 78 8.48 8.78 -8.56
C SER A 78 8.09 7.32 -8.80
N ASP A 79 8.79 6.63 -9.69
CA ASP A 79 8.58 5.21 -9.99
C ASP A 79 9.00 4.33 -8.81
N LEU A 80 10.12 4.64 -8.15
CA LEU A 80 10.52 3.97 -6.91
C LEU A 80 9.45 4.13 -5.82
N PHE A 81 8.82 5.30 -5.68
CA PHE A 81 7.65 5.41 -4.81
C PHE A 81 6.52 4.50 -5.26
N ALA A 82 6.17 4.49 -6.54
CA ALA A 82 5.06 3.69 -7.07
C ALA A 82 5.18 2.19 -6.73
N LEU A 83 6.40 1.63 -6.71
CA LEU A 83 6.65 0.23 -6.31
C LEU A 83 6.13 -0.14 -4.91
N TYR A 84 5.97 0.85 -4.03
CA TYR A 84 5.49 0.63 -2.66
C TYR A 84 3.98 0.83 -2.50
N TYR A 85 3.33 1.48 -3.46
CA TYR A 85 1.91 1.85 -3.38
C TYR A 85 1.03 1.18 -4.43
N THR A 86 1.61 0.67 -5.52
CA THR A 86 0.90 -0.04 -6.59
C THR A 86 1.00 -1.55 -6.41
N TYR A 87 -0.03 -2.27 -6.86
CA TYR A 87 -0.14 -3.71 -6.68
C TYR A 87 -0.86 -4.32 -7.89
N ASP A 88 -0.25 -5.32 -8.51
CA ASP A 88 -0.80 -6.07 -9.64
C ASP A 88 -0.92 -7.58 -9.34
N GLY A 89 -0.48 -8.03 -8.17
CA GLY A 89 -0.47 -9.42 -7.75
C GLY A 89 0.74 -10.22 -8.23
N ASN A 90 1.69 -9.61 -8.93
CA ASN A 90 2.88 -10.24 -9.47
C ASN A 90 4.16 -9.56 -8.99
N GLU A 91 4.18 -9.17 -7.73
CA GLU A 91 5.31 -8.43 -7.20
C GLU A 91 6.48 -9.36 -6.84
N ILE A 92 7.69 -8.81 -6.96
CA ILE A 92 8.94 -9.55 -6.75
C ILE A 92 9.06 -9.91 -5.26
N PRO A 93 9.13 -11.20 -4.88
CA PRO A 93 9.17 -11.63 -3.48
C PRO A 93 10.36 -11.05 -2.68
N GLU A 94 11.50 -10.87 -3.34
CA GLU A 94 12.73 -10.36 -2.74
C GLU A 94 12.81 -8.83 -2.69
N HIS A 95 11.83 -8.13 -3.28
CA HIS A 95 11.83 -6.67 -3.25
C HIS A 95 11.66 -6.14 -1.82
N VAL A 96 12.32 -5.03 -1.51
CA VAL A 96 12.38 -4.41 -0.17
C VAL A 96 10.98 -4.17 0.41
N ALA A 97 9.99 -3.79 -0.41
CA ALA A 97 8.61 -3.63 0.06
C ALA A 97 7.97 -4.93 0.61
N HIS A 98 8.34 -6.10 0.08
CA HIS A 98 7.88 -7.40 0.57
C HIS A 98 8.62 -7.82 1.82
N VAL A 99 9.95 -7.72 1.78
CA VAL A 99 10.83 -8.09 2.90
C VAL A 99 10.47 -7.31 4.16
N HIS A 100 10.15 -6.02 4.02
CA HIS A 100 9.75 -5.15 5.13
C HIS A 100 8.24 -5.15 5.42
N GLY A 101 7.46 -6.01 4.76
CA GLY A 101 6.04 -6.20 5.06
C GLY A 101 5.21 -4.93 4.96
N VAL A 102 5.41 -4.15 3.89
CA VAL A 102 4.67 -2.91 3.63
C VAL A 102 3.17 -3.20 3.59
N LYS A 103 2.39 -2.48 4.40
CA LYS A 103 0.93 -2.60 4.42
C LYS A 103 0.36 -1.97 3.17
N ARG A 104 -0.30 -2.79 2.36
CA ARG A 104 -0.87 -2.36 1.08
C ARG A 104 -2.33 -1.99 1.28
N PRO A 105 -2.80 -0.87 0.71
CA PRO A 105 -4.22 -0.63 0.56
C PRO A 105 -4.78 -1.78 -0.27
N ILE A 106 -5.74 -2.52 0.27
CA ILE A 106 -6.42 -3.57 -0.47
C ILE A 106 -7.13 -2.87 -1.65
N PRO A 107 -6.97 -3.31 -2.91
CA PRO A 107 -7.71 -2.76 -4.04
C PRO A 107 -9.20 -2.73 -3.70
N ALA A 108 -9.92 -1.66 -4.02
CA ALA A 108 -11.33 -1.52 -3.65
C ALA A 108 -12.17 -2.75 -4.10
N SER A 109 -11.86 -3.34 -5.25
CA SER A 109 -12.45 -4.59 -5.75
C SER A 109 -12.17 -5.80 -4.86
N VAL A 110 -10.94 -5.92 -4.35
CA VAL A 110 -10.55 -6.98 -3.43
C VAL A 110 -11.18 -6.72 -2.06
N ALA A 111 -11.21 -5.47 -1.59
CA ALA A 111 -11.88 -5.09 -0.35
C ALA A 111 -13.40 -5.36 -0.41
N GLU A 112 -14.05 -5.06 -1.54
CA GLU A 112 -15.44 -5.41 -1.81
C GLU A 112 -15.64 -6.93 -1.84
N SER A 113 -14.77 -7.68 -2.51
CA SER A 113 -14.84 -9.15 -2.55
C SER A 113 -14.72 -9.77 -1.15
N MET A 114 -13.77 -9.27 -0.35
CA MET A 114 -13.54 -9.71 1.02
C MET A 114 -14.68 -9.29 1.95
N ALA A 115 -15.27 -8.11 1.76
CA ALA A 115 -16.45 -7.66 2.50
C ALA A 115 -17.66 -8.55 2.18
N LYS A 116 -17.86 -8.89 0.91
CA LYS A 116 -18.93 -9.78 0.45
C LYS A 116 -18.77 -11.19 1.02
N GLU A 117 -17.55 -11.74 1.01
CA GLU A 117 -17.23 -13.04 1.61
C GLU A 117 -17.49 -13.04 3.13
N ARG A 118 -17.03 -12.01 3.85
CA ARG A 118 -17.30 -11.84 5.29
C ARG A 118 -18.80 -11.76 5.60
N ALA A 119 -19.60 -11.10 4.76
CA ALA A 119 -21.05 -11.02 4.93
C ALA A 119 -21.72 -12.40 4.80
N VAL A 120 -21.30 -13.20 3.80
CA VAL A 120 -21.81 -14.57 3.59
C VAL A 120 -21.44 -15.48 4.75
N VAL A 121 -20.19 -15.44 5.21
CA VAL A 121 -19.73 -16.23 6.37
C VAL A 121 -20.51 -15.83 7.62
N ARG A 122 -20.68 -14.52 7.88
CA ARG A 122 -21.46 -14.03 9.04
C ARG A 122 -22.91 -14.50 9.00
N GLN A 123 -23.56 -14.45 7.83
CA GLN A 123 -24.94 -14.92 7.67
C GLN A 123 -25.05 -16.42 7.94
N ARG A 124 -24.12 -17.23 7.45
CA ARG A 124 -24.05 -18.68 7.71
C ARG A 124 -23.86 -18.98 9.19
N THR A 125 -22.93 -18.30 9.84
CA THR A 125 -22.68 -18.47 11.28
C THR A 125 -23.91 -18.08 12.11
N LEU A 126 -24.58 -16.98 11.77
CA LEU A 126 -25.83 -16.57 12.43
C LEU A 126 -26.96 -17.59 12.24
N LEU A 127 -27.14 -18.11 11.02
CA LEU A 127 -28.15 -19.14 10.76
C LEU A 127 -27.86 -20.43 11.53
N ALA A 128 -26.59 -20.84 11.61
CA ALA A 128 -26.18 -22.01 12.36
C ALA A 128 -26.42 -21.86 13.87
N THR A 129 -26.08 -20.70 14.46
CA THR A 129 -26.27 -20.45 15.90
C THR A 129 -27.75 -20.31 16.27
N VAL A 130 -28.55 -19.61 15.45
CA VAL A 130 -30.00 -19.50 15.66
C VAL A 130 -30.68 -20.86 15.49
N GLY A 131 -30.34 -21.61 14.44
CA GLY A 131 -30.88 -22.94 14.19
C GLY A 131 -30.59 -23.93 15.32
N ALA A 132 -29.35 -23.92 15.84
CA ALA A 132 -28.97 -24.72 17.00
C ALA A 132 -29.76 -24.34 18.26
N GLY A 133 -29.97 -23.04 18.52
CA GLY A 133 -30.75 -22.55 19.65
C GLY A 133 -32.23 -22.96 19.60
N VAL A 134 -32.86 -22.87 18.42
CA VAL A 134 -34.26 -23.29 18.24
C VAL A 134 -34.42 -24.79 18.47
N LEU A 135 -33.51 -25.62 17.93
CA LEU A 135 -33.53 -27.07 18.12
C LEU A 135 -33.34 -27.46 19.59
N ALA A 136 -32.39 -26.83 20.30
CA ALA A 136 -32.16 -27.08 21.72
C ALA A 136 -33.40 -26.75 22.58
N THR A 137 -34.10 -25.66 22.24
CA THR A 137 -35.29 -25.22 22.97
C THR A 137 -36.47 -26.17 22.71
N ALA A 138 -36.69 -26.57 21.44
CA ALA A 138 -37.74 -27.52 21.08
C ALA A 138 -37.53 -28.90 21.71
N ALA A 139 -36.29 -29.39 21.74
CA ALA A 139 -35.95 -30.66 22.40
C ALA A 139 -36.18 -30.59 23.92
N GLY A 140 -35.78 -29.49 24.57
CA GLY A 140 -36.02 -29.27 26.00
C GLY A 140 -37.50 -29.27 26.37
N PHE A 141 -38.33 -28.59 25.59
CA PHE A 141 -39.79 -28.60 25.77
C PHE A 141 -40.42 -29.98 25.54
N GLY A 142 -40.00 -30.70 24.49
CA GLY A 142 -40.50 -32.04 24.19
C GLY A 142 -40.16 -33.06 25.29
N ILE A 143 -38.92 -33.04 25.78
CA ILE A 143 -38.47 -33.91 26.87
C ILE A 143 -39.21 -33.55 28.17
N GLY A 144 -39.33 -32.26 28.51
CA GLY A 144 -40.05 -31.81 29.71
C GLY A 144 -41.53 -32.18 29.69
N TRP A 145 -42.20 -32.03 28.55
CA TRP A 145 -43.60 -32.43 28.37
C TRP A 145 -43.81 -33.95 28.50
N PHE A 146 -42.89 -34.75 27.96
CA PHE A 146 -42.97 -36.21 28.03
C PHE A 146 -42.73 -36.73 29.46
N LEU A 147 -41.80 -36.14 30.20
CA LEU A 147 -41.49 -36.51 31.59
C LEU A 147 -42.57 -36.08 32.59
N GLY A 148 -43.26 -34.95 32.34
CA GLY A 148 -44.33 -34.44 33.20
C GLY A 148 -45.69 -35.15 33.08
N ARG A 149 -45.79 -36.19 32.23
CA ARG A 149 -47.05 -36.90 31.95
C ARG A 149 -47.17 -38.25 32.66
N ARG A 150 -46.33 -38.52 33.66
CA ARG A 150 -46.40 -39.70 34.54
C ARG A 150 -47.03 -39.38 35.88
#